data_AF-A0A6A6WGB7-F1
#
_entry.id   AF-A0A6A6WGB7-F1
#
_cell.length_a   1.000
_cell.length_b   1.000
_cell.length_c   1.000
_cell.angle_alpha   90.00
_cell.angle_beta   90.00
_cell.angle_gamma   90.00
#
_symmetry.space_group_name_H-M   'P 1'
#
loop_
_entity.id
_entity.type
_entity.pdbx_description
1 polymer ?
#
loop_
_entity_poly.entity_id
_entity_poly.type
_entity_poly.pdbx_seq_one_letter_code
_entity_poly.pdbx_strand_id
1 'polypeptide(L)'
;MSMQTMMTSDAQLRAIEKQFKFRVRTGCKTCRARRVKCDEGKPSCNRCWSSGRTCAGYDIAQLSPAAAAATQRNSSFLVIPQRPNSTTASFRTDSRGRKSNPLLPVSRSPSLSPFRNDAEARSFEFFREYTLQNALGHFDTDFWKRRVLQMCHDEPSIRYGILALSSLHEHWNGKLGLPRGEKGAFALAQYAQAIKSSNALLSRRSKDREHLERVLVACIIFVCYENLVGNYNLSAMHLKNGLRILSENRILKAHPDKKASIDAFSTDDAEESELANLFSLLDLQAMTFSDESCEYNFESFSGPLLLSIPPVFSSLTQARNTLTLIFRQMCYAAYLEDRDMRTPSVDKIRPEGVFSTLEVHCMTAIEQWMRSFTNLRYTLLSNPSVDPTTISAITRVAIWGLTTQSIIKSWFFEHTRFIDCWDSSFDLLKTALDLIETLPGNTDHTPADALPRYNTAAVSFIPIPSISLQAAVFHCTHRMRDPYHRRRGIRYLLQRRVRDGVWDSFGEARVAAEIIKFEEGLPEDYDLCQDILDNGLEGCRMGVSCKEEVPQERHVLNVHTKVFIAESRVEYRFLKTDMTYTERRNVYFYGKDSRNRA
;
A
#
# COMPACT_ATOMS: atom_id res chain seq x y z
N MET A 1 -13.55 -23.23 49.39
CA MET A 1 -12.20 -23.44 49.96
C MET A 1 -11.25 -23.81 48.83
N SER A 2 -10.02 -23.32 48.92
CA SER A 2 -9.13 -22.82 47.86
C SER A 2 -8.65 -23.81 46.79
N MET A 3 -8.65 -23.34 45.53
CA MET A 3 -7.71 -23.75 44.48
C MET A 3 -6.35 -23.10 44.72
N GLN A 4 -5.33 -23.91 45.02
CA GLN A 4 -3.93 -23.51 44.91
C GLN A 4 -3.13 -24.71 44.40
N THR A 5 -2.97 -24.76 43.08
CA THR A 5 -2.08 -25.71 42.40
C THR A 5 -1.19 -24.93 41.44
N MET A 6 0.09 -25.34 41.39
CA MET A 6 1.07 -25.12 40.32
C MET A 6 1.85 -23.80 40.31
N MET A 7 2.82 -23.68 41.23
CA MET A 7 4.09 -23.00 40.96
C MET A 7 5.15 -24.04 40.60
N THR A 8 5.27 -24.39 39.32
CA THR A 8 6.46 -25.07 38.79
C THR A 8 7.54 -24.02 38.54
N SER A 9 8.66 -24.16 39.25
CA SER A 9 9.74 -23.17 39.34
C SER A 9 10.51 -22.99 38.03
N ASP A 10 10.77 -21.74 37.67
CA ASP A 10 11.65 -21.21 36.61
C ASP A 10 13.05 -21.89 36.56
N ALA A 11 13.46 -22.55 37.64
CA ALA A 11 14.68 -23.36 37.71
C ALA A 11 14.65 -24.62 36.81
N GLN A 12 13.49 -25.27 36.63
CA GLN A 12 13.36 -26.46 35.79
C GLN A 12 13.41 -26.12 34.29
N LEU A 13 12.83 -24.99 33.88
CA LEU A 13 12.93 -24.49 32.49
C LEU A 13 14.37 -24.13 32.10
N ARG A 14 15.11 -23.50 33.01
CA ARG A 14 16.54 -23.17 32.80
C ARG A 14 17.45 -24.41 32.76
N ALA A 15 17.07 -25.49 33.44
CA ALA A 15 17.79 -26.77 33.39
C ALA A 15 17.62 -27.45 32.02
N ILE A 16 16.41 -27.42 31.46
CA ILE A 16 16.09 -27.95 30.12
C ILE A 16 16.79 -27.12 29.02
N GLU A 17 16.82 -25.79 29.12
CA GLU A 17 17.60 -24.92 28.22
C GLU A 17 19.12 -25.22 28.26
N LYS A 18 19.65 -25.61 29.42
CA LYS A 18 21.07 -26.01 29.55
C LYS A 18 21.36 -27.35 28.89
N GLN A 19 20.38 -28.25 28.87
CA GLN A 19 20.51 -29.62 28.36
C GLN A 19 20.38 -29.66 26.83
N PHE A 20 19.56 -28.78 26.24
CA PHE A 20 19.43 -28.62 24.79
C PHE A 20 20.10 -27.33 24.32
N LYS A 21 21.43 -27.35 24.12
CA LYS A 21 22.15 -26.24 23.47
C LYS A 21 21.77 -26.15 21.98
N PHE A 22 20.61 -25.59 21.68
CA PHE A 22 20.34 -25.00 20.37
C PHE A 22 21.25 -23.78 20.23
N ARG A 23 22.45 -24.00 19.68
CA ARG A 23 23.34 -22.90 19.27
C ARG A 23 22.67 -22.20 18.11
N VAL A 24 21.92 -21.14 18.41
CA VAL A 24 21.38 -20.24 17.40
C VAL A 24 22.56 -19.62 16.64
N ARG A 25 22.74 -20.00 15.38
CA ARG A 25 23.82 -19.53 14.49
C ARG A 25 23.44 -18.21 13.80
N THR A 26 22.77 -17.31 14.50
CA THR A 26 22.23 -16.05 13.95
C THR A 26 22.99 -14.82 14.45
N GLY A 27 23.81 -14.92 15.50
CA GLY A 27 24.58 -13.77 16.03
C GLY A 27 25.63 -13.21 15.06
N CYS A 28 26.09 -11.97 15.24
CA CYS A 28 27.12 -11.38 14.38
C CYS A 28 28.46 -12.13 14.52
N LYS A 29 29.31 -12.07 13.48
CA LYS A 29 30.62 -12.74 13.46
C LYS A 29 31.49 -12.34 14.66
N THR A 30 31.46 -11.07 15.06
CA THR A 30 32.21 -10.58 16.22
C THR A 30 31.71 -11.18 17.55
N CYS A 31 30.39 -11.26 17.76
CA CYS A 31 29.82 -11.88 18.96
C CYS A 31 30.03 -13.39 19.00
N ARG A 32 29.95 -14.06 17.83
CA ARG A 32 30.26 -15.50 17.71
C ARG A 32 31.72 -15.80 18.01
N ALA A 33 32.65 -15.02 17.44
CA ALA A 33 34.09 -15.15 17.71
C ALA A 33 34.39 -14.96 19.20
N ARG A 34 33.68 -14.03 19.84
CA ARG A 34 33.76 -13.77 21.28
C ARG A 34 33.02 -14.79 22.15
N ARG A 35 32.26 -15.74 21.56
CA ARG A 35 31.40 -16.71 22.25
C ARG A 35 30.41 -16.05 23.22
N VAL A 36 29.90 -14.87 22.86
CA VAL A 36 28.92 -14.12 23.65
C VAL A 36 27.59 -14.03 22.88
N LYS A 37 26.45 -14.10 23.59
CA LYS A 37 25.11 -13.98 23.00
C LYS A 37 24.99 -12.65 22.23
N CYS A 38 24.56 -12.68 20.97
CA CYS A 38 24.36 -11.47 20.18
C CYS A 38 22.93 -10.98 20.39
N ASP A 39 22.73 -9.67 20.44
CA ASP A 39 21.42 -9.00 20.50
C ASP A 39 20.80 -8.77 19.12
N GLU A 40 21.47 -9.22 18.06
CA GLU A 40 21.01 -9.22 16.65
C GLU A 40 20.65 -7.86 16.04
N GLY A 41 20.98 -6.75 16.71
CA GLY A 41 20.87 -5.41 16.16
C GLY A 41 21.62 -5.24 14.82
N LYS A 42 20.98 -4.60 13.85
CA LYS A 42 21.54 -4.25 12.52
C LYS A 42 21.57 -2.73 12.37
N PRO A 43 22.61 -2.12 11.77
CA PRO A 43 23.75 -2.74 11.06
C PRO A 43 24.87 -3.26 11.98
N SER A 44 24.91 -2.85 13.25
CA SER A 44 25.82 -3.35 14.28
C SER A 44 25.02 -3.75 15.52
N CYS A 45 25.45 -4.82 16.21
CA CYS A 45 24.78 -5.23 17.44
C CYS A 45 25.23 -4.33 18.60
N ASN A 46 24.33 -4.05 19.55
CA ASN A 46 24.59 -3.19 20.70
C ASN A 46 25.73 -3.72 21.55
N ARG A 47 25.95 -5.04 21.62
CA ARG A 47 27.13 -5.60 22.31
C ARG A 47 28.47 -5.29 21.64
N CYS A 48 28.51 -5.11 20.33
CA CYS A 48 29.72 -4.68 19.65
C CYS A 48 29.91 -3.18 19.87
N TRP A 49 28.84 -2.41 19.70
CA TRP A 49 28.81 -0.96 19.90
C TRP A 49 29.22 -0.53 21.32
N SER A 50 28.57 -1.06 22.36
CA SER A 50 28.87 -0.71 23.76
C SER A 50 30.27 -1.14 24.20
N SER A 51 30.84 -2.14 23.52
CA SER A 51 32.19 -2.62 23.80
C SER A 51 33.28 -1.93 22.98
N GLY A 52 32.92 -0.89 22.20
CA GLY A 52 33.84 -0.13 21.35
C GLY A 52 34.41 -0.91 20.17
N ARG A 53 33.78 -2.02 19.75
CA ARG A 53 34.30 -2.91 18.70
C ARG A 53 33.50 -2.80 17.42
N THR A 54 34.20 -2.83 16.29
CA THR A 54 33.59 -2.91 14.96
C THR A 54 32.86 -4.25 14.80
N CYS A 55 31.56 -4.20 14.50
CA CYS A 55 30.74 -5.38 14.24
C CYS A 55 31.05 -5.91 12.83
N ALA A 56 31.56 -7.12 12.72
CA ALA A 56 31.90 -7.76 11.44
C ALA A 56 30.68 -8.31 10.67
N GLY A 57 29.46 -7.94 11.08
CA GLY A 57 28.21 -8.29 10.41
C GLY A 57 27.75 -9.73 10.61
N TYR A 58 26.74 -10.14 9.85
CA TYR A 58 26.06 -11.43 9.93
C TYR A 58 26.34 -12.29 8.68
N ASP A 59 26.28 -13.63 8.79
CA ASP A 59 26.46 -14.52 7.64
C ASP A 59 25.23 -14.48 6.72
N ILE A 60 25.43 -14.01 5.48
CA ILE A 60 24.35 -13.77 4.50
C ILE A 60 23.76 -15.08 3.94
N ALA A 61 24.54 -16.17 3.95
CA ALA A 61 24.19 -17.45 3.34
C ALA A 61 23.12 -18.28 4.08
N GLN A 62 22.67 -17.86 5.27
CA GLN A 62 21.63 -18.54 6.05
C GLN A 62 20.34 -17.73 6.18
N LEU A 63 20.24 -16.61 5.45
CA LEU A 63 19.08 -15.72 5.46
C LEU A 63 18.12 -16.09 4.33
N SER A 64 16.81 -15.95 4.57
CA SER A 64 15.84 -15.92 3.46
C SER A 64 16.22 -14.79 2.48
N PRO A 65 15.86 -14.87 1.19
CA PRO A 65 16.17 -13.83 0.21
C PRO A 65 15.78 -12.41 0.67
N ALA A 66 14.65 -12.28 1.38
CA ALA A 66 14.20 -11.04 1.99
C ALA A 66 15.11 -10.54 3.14
N ALA A 67 15.60 -11.45 3.99
CA ALA A 67 16.49 -11.10 5.09
C ALA A 67 17.93 -10.83 4.64
N ALA A 68 18.38 -11.47 3.54
CA ALA A 68 19.66 -11.19 2.87
C ALA A 68 19.65 -9.80 2.20
N ALA A 69 18.54 -9.44 1.55
CA ALA A 69 18.31 -8.09 1.03
C ALA A 69 18.36 -7.05 2.16
N ALA A 70 17.74 -7.34 3.31
CA ALA A 70 17.77 -6.45 4.47
C ALA A 70 19.17 -6.21 5.05
N THR A 71 20.10 -7.18 4.95
CA THR A 71 21.49 -7.01 5.44
C THR A 71 22.40 -6.17 4.54
N GLN A 72 22.05 -5.93 3.28
CA GLN A 72 22.81 -5.05 2.38
C GLN A 72 22.41 -3.57 2.50
N ARG A 73 21.39 -3.26 3.31
CA ARG A 73 20.82 -1.92 3.44
C ARG A 73 21.55 -1.15 4.53
N ASN A 74 22.43 -0.23 4.13
CA ASN A 74 22.89 0.82 5.02
C ASN A 74 21.71 1.78 5.25
N SER A 75 21.26 1.93 6.49
CA SER A 75 20.13 2.79 6.88
C SER A 75 20.36 4.29 6.67
N SER A 76 21.56 4.68 6.22
CA SER A 76 21.98 6.05 5.93
C SER A 76 21.80 6.47 4.47
N PHE A 77 21.17 5.64 3.63
CA PHE A 77 21.25 5.78 2.18
C PHE A 77 20.39 6.90 1.54
N LEU A 78 19.63 7.70 2.31
CA LEU A 78 18.91 8.89 1.79
C LEU A 78 19.04 10.14 2.66
N VAL A 79 20.19 10.33 3.33
CA VAL A 79 20.57 11.65 3.82
C VAL A 79 21.15 12.46 2.67
N ILE A 80 20.31 13.29 2.04
CA ILE A 80 20.82 14.45 1.30
C ILE A 80 21.59 15.30 2.33
N PRO A 81 22.88 15.61 2.11
CA PRO A 81 23.63 16.47 3.03
C PRO A 81 22.91 17.82 3.17
N GLN A 82 22.59 18.23 4.41
CA GLN A 82 22.16 19.59 4.68
C GLN A 82 23.27 20.56 4.29
N ARG A 83 22.92 21.65 3.62
CA ARG A 83 23.86 22.73 3.28
C ARG A 83 24.45 23.34 4.56
N PRO A 84 25.78 23.56 4.66
CA PRO A 84 26.31 24.65 5.47
C PRO A 84 26.03 25.98 4.77
N ASN A 85 25.69 27.00 5.57
CA ASN A 85 25.42 28.36 5.12
C ASN A 85 26.54 28.91 4.22
N SER A 86 26.11 29.59 3.18
CA SER A 86 26.93 30.28 2.18
C SER A 86 27.98 31.18 2.82
N THR A 87 29.25 30.86 2.63
CA THR A 87 30.31 31.86 2.57
C THR A 87 30.65 32.11 1.11
N THR A 88 30.68 33.39 0.78
CA THR A 88 30.90 34.00 -0.52
C THR A 88 32.16 33.47 -1.22
N ALA A 89 31.98 32.87 -2.41
CA ALA A 89 33.07 32.64 -3.35
C ALA A 89 32.84 33.51 -4.59
N SER A 90 33.78 34.43 -4.81
CA SER A 90 33.86 35.39 -5.90
C SER A 90 33.90 34.69 -7.27
N PHE A 91 33.00 35.11 -8.16
CA PHE A 91 33.09 34.83 -9.59
C PHE A 91 34.22 35.66 -10.19
N ARG A 92 35.18 35.00 -10.86
CA ARG A 92 36.06 35.66 -11.83
C ARG A 92 35.43 35.55 -13.21
N THR A 93 35.10 36.70 -13.79
CA THR A 93 34.66 36.86 -15.17
C THR A 93 35.88 36.90 -16.10
N ASP A 94 35.86 36.13 -17.20
CA ASP A 94 36.71 36.39 -18.36
C ASP A 94 35.87 37.11 -19.43
N SER A 95 36.43 38.23 -19.86
CA SER A 95 36.10 39.07 -20.99
C SER A 95 36.36 38.37 -22.32
N ARG A 96 35.38 37.60 -22.82
CA ARG A 96 35.08 37.45 -24.26
C ARG A 96 33.79 36.64 -24.44
N GLY A 97 32.68 37.35 -24.48
CA GLY A 97 31.37 36.78 -24.74
C GLY A 97 31.27 36.13 -26.12
N ARG A 98 31.28 34.79 -26.17
CA ARG A 98 30.63 34.00 -27.22
C ARG A 98 30.36 32.58 -26.70
N LYS A 99 29.08 32.21 -26.56
CA LYS A 99 28.66 30.83 -26.26
C LYS A 99 28.67 30.03 -27.56
N SER A 100 29.51 28.99 -27.65
CA SER A 100 29.40 27.94 -28.66
C SER A 100 29.35 26.59 -27.96
N ASN A 101 28.17 25.96 -27.92
CA ASN A 101 28.06 24.55 -27.55
C ASN A 101 28.74 23.71 -28.65
N PRO A 102 29.69 22.81 -28.33
CA PRO A 102 30.12 21.83 -29.31
C PRO A 102 28.99 20.82 -29.52
N LEU A 103 28.42 20.82 -30.73
CA LEU A 103 27.53 19.77 -31.21
C LEU A 103 28.33 18.45 -31.25
N LEU A 104 28.04 17.54 -30.33
CA LEU A 104 28.58 16.18 -30.40
C LEU A 104 27.87 15.40 -31.52
N PRO A 105 28.60 14.67 -32.38
CA PRO A 105 27.98 13.88 -33.43
C PRO A 105 27.17 12.74 -32.82
N VAL A 106 25.87 12.67 -33.17
CA VAL A 106 25.02 11.51 -32.89
C VAL A 106 25.51 10.35 -33.76
N SER A 107 26.29 9.44 -33.18
CA SER A 107 26.60 8.16 -33.80
C SER A 107 25.33 7.31 -33.84
N ARG A 108 24.72 7.19 -35.04
CA ARG A 108 23.65 6.23 -35.30
C ARG A 108 24.26 4.85 -35.52
N SER A 109 24.62 4.19 -34.42
CA SER A 109 24.90 2.75 -34.43
C SER A 109 23.56 1.98 -34.45
N PRO A 110 23.46 0.79 -35.08
CA PRO A 110 22.28 -0.05 -34.96
C PRO A 110 22.03 -0.31 -33.47
N SER A 111 20.79 -0.15 -32.99
CA SER A 111 20.50 -0.25 -31.56
C SER A 111 20.87 -1.64 -31.03
N LEU A 112 22.04 -1.76 -30.40
CA LEU A 112 22.31 -2.84 -29.46
C LEU A 112 21.17 -2.82 -28.45
N SER A 113 20.44 -3.94 -28.35
CA SER A 113 19.39 -4.09 -27.33
C SER A 113 19.93 -3.62 -25.97
N PRO A 114 19.19 -2.78 -25.22
CA PRO A 114 19.62 -2.36 -23.89
C PRO A 114 19.68 -3.55 -22.90
N PHE A 115 19.13 -4.71 -23.28
CA PHE A 115 19.06 -5.91 -22.47
C PHE A 115 20.28 -6.79 -22.74
N ARG A 116 20.95 -7.22 -21.67
CA ARG A 116 22.26 -7.90 -21.74
C ARG A 116 22.15 -9.38 -22.12
N ASN A 117 20.98 -9.98 -21.92
CA ASN A 117 20.71 -11.39 -22.14
C ASN A 117 19.21 -11.62 -22.37
N ASP A 118 18.87 -12.82 -22.80
CA ASP A 118 17.49 -13.22 -23.10
C ASP A 118 16.58 -13.16 -21.87
N ALA A 119 17.10 -13.39 -20.67
CA ALA A 119 16.32 -13.29 -19.44
C ALA A 119 15.85 -11.86 -19.17
N GLU A 120 16.72 -10.86 -19.37
CA GLU A 120 16.35 -9.44 -19.27
C GLU A 120 15.34 -9.04 -20.35
N ALA A 121 15.57 -9.43 -21.61
CA ALA A 121 14.66 -9.11 -22.71
C ALA A 121 13.26 -9.72 -22.48
N ARG A 122 13.20 -10.99 -22.08
CA ARG A 122 11.96 -11.70 -21.74
C ARG A 122 11.22 -11.06 -20.57
N SER A 123 11.93 -10.66 -19.51
CA SER A 123 11.30 -9.98 -18.37
C SER A 123 10.76 -8.61 -18.75
N PHE A 124 11.42 -7.87 -19.65
CA PHE A 124 10.89 -6.62 -20.18
C PHE A 124 9.65 -6.84 -21.05
N GLU A 125 9.66 -7.85 -21.91
CA GLU A 125 8.49 -8.20 -22.73
C GLU A 125 7.31 -8.64 -21.86
N PHE A 126 7.54 -9.45 -20.83
CA PHE A 126 6.51 -9.79 -19.85
C PHE A 126 5.96 -8.54 -19.14
N PHE A 127 6.81 -7.54 -18.86
CA PHE A 127 6.33 -6.28 -18.32
C PHE A 127 5.36 -5.59 -19.30
N ARG A 128 5.79 -5.42 -20.56
CA ARG A 128 5.05 -4.72 -21.60
C ARG A 128 3.72 -5.41 -21.96
N GLU A 129 3.75 -6.71 -22.18
CA GLU A 129 2.59 -7.47 -22.70
C GLU A 129 1.65 -7.96 -21.60
N TYR A 130 2.17 -8.28 -20.41
CA TYR A 130 1.35 -8.86 -19.34
C TYR A 130 1.19 -7.94 -18.14
N THR A 131 2.29 -7.39 -17.63
CA THR A 131 2.24 -6.61 -16.39
C THR A 131 1.44 -5.32 -16.59
N LEU A 132 1.70 -4.56 -17.65
CA LEU A 132 0.98 -3.32 -17.90
C LEU A 132 -0.52 -3.53 -18.14
N GLN A 133 -0.90 -4.59 -18.86
CA GLN A 133 -2.31 -4.88 -19.16
C GLN A 133 -3.09 -5.26 -17.90
N ASN A 134 -2.49 -6.01 -16.98
CA ASN A 134 -3.12 -6.39 -15.72
C ASN A 134 -3.06 -5.28 -14.66
N ALA A 135 -2.02 -4.45 -14.67
CA ALA A 135 -1.76 -3.49 -13.59
C ALA A 135 -2.47 -2.14 -13.79
N LEU A 136 -2.58 -1.66 -15.03
CA LEU A 136 -3.17 -0.33 -15.31
C LEU A 136 -4.70 -0.39 -15.46
N GLY A 137 -5.25 -1.59 -15.66
CA GLY A 137 -6.67 -1.79 -15.90
C GLY A 137 -7.19 -0.87 -17.01
N HIS A 138 -8.10 0.01 -16.65
CA HIS A 138 -8.80 0.92 -17.57
C HIS A 138 -8.28 2.36 -17.55
N PHE A 139 -7.40 2.69 -16.61
CA PHE A 139 -6.76 4.00 -16.53
C PHE A 139 -5.41 3.93 -17.22
N ASP A 140 -5.44 3.52 -18.48
CA ASP A 140 -4.25 3.44 -19.30
C ASP A 140 -3.61 4.82 -19.42
N THR A 141 -2.38 4.94 -18.92
CA THR A 141 -1.62 6.18 -19.04
C THR A 141 -0.45 5.97 -19.96
N ASP A 142 -0.39 6.88 -20.94
CA ASP A 142 0.76 7.12 -21.80
C ASP A 142 2.11 7.13 -21.04
N PHE A 143 2.06 7.56 -19.77
CA PHE A 143 3.18 7.50 -18.84
C PHE A 143 3.79 6.09 -18.74
N TRP A 144 3.00 5.05 -18.45
CA TRP A 144 3.54 3.71 -18.30
C TRP A 144 3.81 3.02 -19.64
N LYS A 145 2.85 3.11 -20.59
CA LYS A 145 2.94 2.41 -21.87
C LYS A 145 3.98 2.98 -22.84
N ARG A 146 4.37 4.23 -22.67
CA ARG A 146 5.37 4.85 -23.53
C ARG A 146 6.54 5.41 -22.74
N ARG A 147 6.30 6.31 -21.80
CA ARG A 147 7.38 7.07 -21.15
C ARG A 147 8.28 6.19 -20.28
N VAL A 148 7.72 5.34 -19.42
CA VAL A 148 8.51 4.41 -18.59
C VAL A 148 9.24 3.38 -19.45
N LEU A 149 8.60 2.87 -20.51
CA LEU A 149 9.27 1.95 -21.43
C LEU A 149 10.46 2.62 -22.12
N GLN A 150 10.31 3.85 -22.62
CA GLN A 150 11.42 4.64 -23.18
C GLN A 150 12.54 4.84 -22.14
N MET A 151 12.19 5.19 -20.91
CA MET A 151 13.17 5.34 -19.82
C MET A 151 13.92 4.04 -19.50
N CYS A 152 13.33 2.86 -19.74
CA CYS A 152 14.05 1.59 -19.59
C CYS A 152 15.20 1.45 -20.60
N HIS A 153 15.11 2.07 -21.78
CA HIS A 153 16.20 2.04 -22.76
C HIS A 153 17.37 2.93 -22.33
N ASP A 154 17.13 4.03 -21.61
CA ASP A 154 18.16 5.05 -21.37
C ASP A 154 18.65 5.13 -19.91
N GLU A 155 17.82 4.74 -18.93
CA GLU A 155 18.14 4.87 -17.51
C GLU A 155 18.25 3.51 -16.82
N PRO A 156 19.47 3.04 -16.48
CA PRO A 156 19.69 1.72 -15.88
C PRO A 156 18.92 1.48 -14.59
N SER A 157 18.76 2.49 -13.73
CA SER A 157 17.98 2.36 -12.48
C SER A 157 16.53 1.95 -12.76
N ILE A 158 15.91 2.55 -13.77
CA ILE A 158 14.53 2.29 -14.16
C ILE A 158 14.45 0.94 -14.85
N ARG A 159 15.36 0.66 -15.80
CA ARG A 159 15.44 -0.63 -16.50
C ARG A 159 15.47 -1.79 -15.51
N TYR A 160 16.46 -1.83 -14.64
CA TYR A 160 16.64 -2.95 -13.72
C TYR A 160 15.52 -3.02 -12.68
N GLY A 161 14.94 -1.88 -12.28
CA GLY A 161 13.76 -1.85 -11.42
C GLY A 161 12.53 -2.50 -12.07
N ILE A 162 12.26 -2.19 -13.34
CA ILE A 162 11.18 -2.81 -14.11
C ILE A 162 11.41 -4.30 -14.32
N LEU A 163 12.64 -4.70 -14.66
CA LEU A 163 12.99 -6.12 -14.81
C LEU A 163 12.80 -6.90 -13.49
N ALA A 164 13.17 -6.30 -12.37
CA ALA A 164 12.96 -6.88 -11.05
C ALA A 164 11.47 -7.02 -10.74
N LEU A 165 10.69 -5.95 -10.95
CA LEU A 165 9.26 -5.90 -10.71
C LEU A 165 8.50 -6.92 -11.57
N SER A 166 8.83 -7.02 -12.86
CA SER A 166 8.15 -7.93 -13.79
C SER A 166 8.48 -9.39 -13.51
N SER A 167 9.74 -9.69 -13.22
CA SER A 167 10.18 -11.06 -12.88
C SER A 167 9.55 -11.53 -11.58
N LEU A 168 9.39 -10.60 -10.64
CA LEU A 168 8.73 -10.84 -9.36
C LEU A 168 7.21 -11.05 -9.54
N HIS A 169 6.55 -10.21 -10.35
CA HIS A 169 5.15 -10.42 -10.73
C HIS A 169 4.94 -11.78 -11.43
N GLU A 170 5.83 -12.13 -12.36
CA GLU A 170 5.79 -13.41 -13.07
C GLU A 170 5.98 -14.61 -12.12
N HIS A 171 6.92 -14.51 -11.18
CA HIS A 171 7.18 -15.54 -10.17
C HIS A 171 5.91 -15.86 -9.37
N TRP A 172 5.17 -14.82 -9.00
CA TRP A 172 3.95 -14.95 -8.20
C TRP A 172 2.74 -15.46 -8.96
N ASN A 173 2.62 -15.15 -10.25
CA ASN A 173 1.49 -15.57 -11.08
C ASN A 173 1.47 -17.07 -11.40
N GLY A 174 2.53 -17.84 -11.12
CA GLY A 174 2.54 -19.32 -11.12
C GLY A 174 2.20 -20.06 -12.43
N LYS A 175 1.76 -19.38 -13.49
CA LYS A 175 1.22 -19.97 -14.74
C LYS A 175 2.28 -20.51 -15.73
N LEU A 176 3.57 -20.49 -15.39
CA LEU A 176 4.66 -20.84 -16.33
C LEU A 176 5.58 -21.99 -15.88
N GLY A 177 5.15 -22.84 -14.94
CA GLY A 177 5.75 -24.18 -14.75
C GLY A 177 7.24 -24.26 -14.36
N LEU A 178 7.86 -23.18 -13.87
CA LEU A 178 9.27 -23.15 -13.48
C LEU A 178 9.44 -23.13 -11.94
N PRO A 179 10.50 -23.77 -11.39
CA PRO A 179 10.70 -23.90 -9.95
C PRO A 179 10.80 -22.52 -9.26
N ARG A 180 10.10 -22.38 -8.12
CA ARG A 180 9.98 -21.14 -7.32
C ARG A 180 11.34 -20.52 -6.91
N GLY A 181 12.44 -21.27 -6.89
CA GLY A 181 13.75 -20.77 -6.45
C GLY A 181 14.49 -19.85 -7.43
N GLU A 182 14.43 -20.12 -8.74
CA GLU A 182 15.32 -19.48 -9.73
C GLU A 182 14.86 -18.08 -10.14
N LYS A 183 13.55 -17.87 -10.33
CA LYS A 183 13.00 -16.55 -10.71
C LYS A 183 13.07 -15.52 -9.57
N GLY A 184 12.95 -15.97 -8.31
CA GLY A 184 13.15 -15.11 -7.15
C GLY A 184 14.58 -14.60 -7.03
N ALA A 185 15.58 -15.45 -7.35
CA ALA A 185 16.98 -15.05 -7.37
C ALA A 185 17.26 -14.02 -8.49
N PHE A 186 16.68 -14.20 -9.68
CA PHE A 186 16.80 -13.22 -10.76
C PHE A 186 16.17 -11.88 -10.40
N ALA A 187 14.93 -11.87 -9.89
CA ALA A 187 14.26 -10.64 -9.47
C ALA A 187 15.08 -9.88 -8.42
N LEU A 188 15.66 -10.58 -7.44
CA LEU A 188 16.53 -9.99 -6.43
C LEU A 188 17.84 -9.43 -7.02
N ALA A 189 18.47 -10.16 -7.95
CA ALA A 189 19.69 -9.69 -8.61
C ALA A 189 19.44 -8.42 -9.43
N GLN A 190 18.34 -8.37 -10.17
CA GLN A 190 17.92 -7.16 -10.92
C GLN A 190 17.62 -6.00 -9.98
N TYR A 191 16.93 -6.26 -8.86
CA TYR A 191 16.66 -5.25 -7.85
C TYR A 191 17.95 -4.67 -7.23
N ALA A 192 18.93 -5.52 -6.90
CA ALA A 192 20.23 -5.07 -6.39
C ALA A 192 20.97 -4.18 -7.41
N GLN A 193 20.89 -4.53 -8.70
CA GLN A 193 21.48 -3.73 -9.76
C GLN A 193 20.72 -2.40 -9.97
N ALA A 194 19.40 -2.38 -9.79
CA ALA A 194 18.58 -1.18 -9.80
C ALA A 194 19.00 -0.21 -8.68
N ILE A 195 19.18 -0.71 -7.45
CA ILE A 195 19.70 0.09 -6.33
C ILE A 195 21.06 0.67 -6.69
N LYS A 196 22.02 -0.17 -7.11
CA LYS A 196 23.38 0.29 -7.47
C LYS A 196 23.33 1.41 -8.53
N SER A 197 22.44 1.28 -9.50
CA SER A 197 22.27 2.26 -10.58
C SER A 197 21.57 3.52 -10.11
N SER A 198 20.63 3.43 -9.15
CA SER A 198 19.96 4.57 -8.55
C SER A 198 20.95 5.50 -7.82
N ASN A 199 22.00 4.93 -7.22
CA ASN A 199 23.06 5.70 -6.56
C ASN A 199 23.81 6.58 -7.57
N ALA A 200 24.08 6.02 -8.75
CA ALA A 200 24.69 6.74 -9.85
C ALA A 200 23.76 7.83 -10.40
N LEU A 201 22.46 7.55 -10.53
CA LEU A 201 21.45 8.53 -10.90
C LEU A 201 21.49 9.71 -9.92
N LEU A 202 21.32 9.48 -8.63
CA LEU A 202 21.33 10.53 -7.60
C LEU A 202 22.65 11.32 -7.55
N SER A 203 23.77 10.68 -7.86
CA SER A 203 25.10 11.32 -7.85
C SER A 203 25.29 12.36 -8.97
N ARG A 204 24.49 12.32 -10.04
CA ARG A 204 24.55 13.33 -11.12
C ARG A 204 24.15 14.73 -10.64
N ARG A 205 23.47 14.85 -9.47
CA ARG A 205 23.13 16.11 -8.78
C ARG A 205 22.61 17.21 -9.71
N SER A 206 21.65 16.88 -10.56
CA SER A 206 21.10 17.81 -11.54
C SER A 206 19.65 18.18 -11.19
N LYS A 207 19.27 19.44 -11.45
CA LYS A 207 17.93 19.99 -11.12
C LYS A 207 17.01 20.09 -12.35
N ASP A 208 17.49 19.62 -13.49
CA ASP A 208 16.74 19.49 -14.72
C ASP A 208 15.52 18.59 -14.52
N ARG A 209 14.41 19.02 -15.14
CA ARG A 209 13.11 18.36 -15.05
C ARG A 209 13.18 16.89 -15.41
N GLU A 210 13.95 16.55 -16.45
CA GLU A 210 14.11 15.19 -16.96
C GLU A 210 14.87 14.27 -15.99
N HIS A 211 15.81 14.82 -15.23
CA HIS A 211 16.53 14.08 -14.20
C HIS A 211 15.64 13.80 -13.00
N LEU A 212 14.93 14.82 -12.51
CA LEU A 212 13.98 14.69 -11.40
C LEU A 212 12.87 13.70 -11.76
N GLU A 213 12.39 13.73 -13.00
CA GLU A 213 11.42 12.76 -13.50
C GLU A 213 11.92 11.32 -13.36
N ARG A 214 13.15 11.03 -13.80
CA ARG A 214 13.75 9.69 -13.67
C ARG A 214 13.89 9.24 -12.21
N VAL A 215 14.30 10.15 -11.32
CA VAL A 215 14.41 9.86 -9.88
C VAL A 215 13.04 9.50 -9.30
N LEU A 216 12.01 10.27 -9.65
CA LEU A 216 10.63 10.04 -9.20
C LEU A 216 10.06 8.72 -9.75
N VAL A 217 10.31 8.39 -11.02
CA VAL A 217 9.93 7.09 -11.60
C VAL A 217 10.63 5.94 -10.86
N ALA A 218 11.92 6.07 -10.54
CA ALA A 218 12.64 5.07 -9.78
C ALA A 218 12.05 4.87 -8.37
N CYS A 219 11.67 5.95 -7.68
CA CYS A 219 10.95 5.88 -6.40
C CYS A 219 9.65 5.09 -6.52
N ILE A 220 8.81 5.39 -7.51
CA ILE A 220 7.53 4.68 -7.74
C ILE A 220 7.79 3.19 -7.96
N ILE A 221 8.74 2.82 -8.81
CA ILE A 221 9.07 1.41 -9.09
C ILE A 221 9.56 0.69 -7.83
N PHE A 222 10.37 1.33 -7.00
CA PHE A 222 10.83 0.74 -5.75
C PHE A 222 9.73 0.60 -4.71
N VAL A 223 8.79 1.56 -4.61
CA VAL A 223 7.57 1.41 -3.80
C VAL A 223 6.79 0.18 -4.24
N CYS A 224 6.54 0.05 -5.55
CA CYS A 224 5.82 -1.09 -6.13
C CYS A 224 6.51 -2.42 -5.80
N TYR A 225 7.83 -2.52 -6.03
CA TYR A 225 8.60 -3.74 -5.74
C TYR A 225 8.57 -4.10 -4.25
N GLU A 226 8.86 -3.15 -3.36
CA GLU A 226 8.95 -3.41 -1.91
C GLU A 226 7.59 -3.73 -1.30
N ASN A 227 6.50 -3.15 -1.83
CA ASN A 227 5.14 -3.55 -1.48
C ASN A 227 4.89 -5.02 -1.79
N LEU A 228 5.22 -5.48 -3.01
CA LEU A 228 5.00 -6.89 -3.38
C LEU A 228 5.80 -7.84 -2.48
N VAL A 229 7.07 -7.54 -2.22
CA VAL A 229 7.94 -8.30 -1.29
C VAL A 229 7.41 -8.28 0.14
N GLY A 230 6.71 -7.22 0.54
CA GLY A 230 6.23 -7.03 1.90
C GLY A 230 7.19 -6.28 2.81
N ASN A 231 8.14 -5.53 2.25
CA ASN A 231 9.01 -4.65 3.01
C ASN A 231 8.39 -3.24 3.11
N TYR A 232 7.28 -3.12 3.83
CA TYR A 232 6.52 -1.87 3.92
C TYR A 232 7.35 -0.69 4.43
N ASN A 233 8.29 -0.92 5.35
CA ASN A 233 9.21 0.11 5.85
C ASN A 233 10.04 0.79 4.74
N LEU A 234 10.48 0.02 3.75
CA LEU A 234 11.28 0.55 2.63
C LEU A 234 10.41 1.16 1.55
N SER A 235 9.24 0.57 1.32
CA SER A 235 8.20 1.21 0.52
C SER A 235 7.89 2.60 1.06
N ALA A 236 7.59 2.74 2.36
CA ALA A 236 7.36 4.02 3.02
C ALA A 236 8.55 4.98 2.89
N MET A 237 9.79 4.47 3.02
CA MET A 237 10.99 5.27 2.78
C MET A 237 11.04 5.83 1.33
N HIS A 238 10.84 5.00 0.31
CA HIS A 238 10.88 5.43 -1.09
C HIS A 238 9.76 6.44 -1.41
N LEU A 239 8.56 6.19 -0.88
CA LEU A 239 7.40 7.06 -0.99
C LEU A 239 7.67 8.45 -0.38
N LYS A 240 8.13 8.49 0.88
CA LYS A 240 8.47 9.74 1.59
C LYS A 240 9.52 10.57 0.85
N ASN A 241 10.54 9.91 0.30
CA ASN A 241 11.58 10.58 -0.46
C ASN A 241 11.06 11.17 -1.77
N GLY A 242 10.21 10.44 -2.51
CA GLY A 242 9.60 10.93 -3.73
C GLY A 242 8.66 12.12 -3.48
N LEU A 243 7.82 12.05 -2.44
CA LEU A 243 6.96 13.16 -2.01
C LEU A 243 7.75 14.41 -1.64
N ARG A 244 8.87 14.25 -0.92
CA ARG A 244 9.79 15.36 -0.61
C ARG A 244 10.37 16.01 -1.87
N ILE A 245 10.84 15.22 -2.83
CA ILE A 245 11.40 15.75 -4.09
C ILE A 245 10.32 16.51 -4.88
N LEU A 246 9.09 15.99 -4.92
CA LEU A 246 7.96 16.68 -5.54
C LEU A 246 7.65 18.02 -4.88
N SER A 247 7.62 18.08 -3.55
CA SER A 247 7.33 19.31 -2.82
C SER A 247 8.42 20.36 -3.00
N GLU A 248 9.69 19.97 -2.92
CA GLU A 248 10.84 20.86 -3.16
C GLU A 248 10.81 21.44 -4.59
N ASN A 249 10.49 20.62 -5.60
CA ASN A 249 10.39 21.09 -6.99
C ASN A 249 9.22 22.07 -7.20
N ARG A 250 8.08 21.85 -6.53
CA ARG A 250 6.94 22.78 -6.57
C ARG A 250 7.30 24.13 -5.95
N ILE A 251 7.99 24.14 -4.81
CA ILE A 251 8.46 25.36 -4.15
C ILE A 251 9.44 26.12 -5.05
N LEU A 252 10.35 25.40 -5.73
CA LEU A 252 11.31 26.03 -6.65
C LEU A 252 10.65 26.65 -7.90
N LYS A 253 9.44 26.22 -8.28
CA LYS A 253 8.67 26.77 -9.40
C LYS A 253 7.73 27.91 -9.00
N ALA A 254 7.35 28.01 -7.71
CA ALA A 254 6.56 29.12 -7.22
C ALA A 254 7.43 30.40 -7.27
N HIS A 255 7.07 31.35 -8.14
CA HIS A 255 7.78 32.63 -8.25
C HIS A 255 7.74 33.38 -6.90
N PRO A 256 8.87 33.95 -6.43
CA PRO A 256 8.95 34.65 -5.13
C PRO A 256 8.09 35.91 -5.04
N ASP A 257 7.59 36.45 -6.16
CA ASP A 257 6.82 37.70 -6.21
C ASP A 257 5.30 37.50 -6.01
N LYS A 258 4.80 36.26 -6.04
CA LYS A 258 3.45 35.96 -5.53
C LYS A 258 3.58 35.67 -4.05
N LYS A 259 3.32 36.69 -3.21
CA LYS A 259 3.09 36.48 -1.76
C LYS A 259 2.23 35.23 -1.59
N ALA A 260 2.70 34.29 -0.78
CA ALA A 260 1.93 33.14 -0.34
C ALA A 260 0.72 33.65 0.43
N SER A 261 -0.36 34.01 -0.26
CA SER A 261 -1.68 34.09 0.34
C SER A 261 -2.07 32.66 0.69
N ILE A 262 -2.48 32.47 1.93
CA ILE A 262 -3.07 31.23 2.46
C ILE A 262 -4.40 30.91 1.75
N ASP A 263 -4.87 31.82 0.90
CA ASP A 263 -6.14 31.76 0.19
C ASP A 263 -5.99 31.08 -1.17
N ALA A 264 -6.69 29.95 -1.29
CA ALA A 264 -6.95 29.17 -2.50
C ALA A 264 -5.72 28.64 -3.25
N PHE A 265 -5.38 27.37 -2.99
CA PHE A 265 -4.71 26.54 -3.99
C PHE A 265 -5.62 26.46 -5.23
N SER A 266 -5.39 27.33 -6.20
CA SER A 266 -6.07 27.25 -7.49
C SER A 266 -5.66 25.94 -8.17
N THR A 267 -6.66 25.23 -8.69
CA THR A 267 -6.49 24.04 -9.53
C THR A 267 -5.76 24.35 -10.85
N ASP A 268 -5.58 25.64 -11.19
CA ASP A 268 -5.02 26.12 -12.46
C ASP A 268 -3.48 26.13 -12.53
N ASP A 269 -2.75 26.20 -11.41
CA ASP A 269 -1.27 26.09 -11.43
C ASP A 269 -0.79 24.63 -11.54
N ALA A 270 -1.72 23.69 -11.55
CA ALA A 270 -1.48 22.27 -11.83
C ALA A 270 -1.71 21.98 -13.32
N GLU A 271 -0.67 22.16 -14.14
CA GLU A 271 -0.35 21.05 -15.02
C GLU A 271 -0.15 19.85 -14.10
N GLU A 272 -1.23 19.09 -13.87
CA GLU A 272 -1.34 17.96 -12.96
C GLU A 272 -0.27 16.94 -13.40
N SER A 273 0.92 17.05 -12.83
CA SER A 273 2.01 16.15 -13.20
C SER A 273 1.51 14.74 -12.89
N GLU A 274 1.36 13.90 -13.91
CA GLU A 274 0.91 12.51 -13.78
C GLU A 274 1.65 11.78 -12.63
N LEU A 275 2.93 12.11 -12.43
CA LEU A 275 3.72 11.64 -11.29
C LEU A 275 3.13 12.05 -9.94
N ALA A 276 2.74 13.31 -9.76
CA ALA A 276 2.12 13.75 -8.51
C ALA A 276 0.78 13.04 -8.22
N ASN A 277 0.02 12.72 -9.26
CA ASN A 277 -1.20 11.92 -9.12
C ASN A 277 -0.88 10.48 -8.70
N LEU A 278 0.12 9.85 -9.32
CA LEU A 278 0.61 8.52 -8.93
C LEU A 278 1.15 8.50 -7.49
N PHE A 279 1.90 9.52 -7.09
CA PHE A 279 2.37 9.66 -5.70
C PHE A 279 1.22 9.87 -4.73
N SER A 280 0.18 10.62 -5.10
CA SER A 280 -1.02 10.76 -4.26
C SER A 280 -1.74 9.43 -4.09
N LEU A 281 -1.80 8.60 -5.14
CA LEU A 281 -2.41 7.27 -5.06
C LEU A 281 -1.59 6.31 -4.18
N LEU A 282 -0.26 6.31 -4.33
CA LEU A 282 0.65 5.54 -3.47
C LEU A 282 0.58 5.98 -2.01
N ASP A 283 0.52 7.29 -1.79
CA ASP A 283 0.38 7.87 -0.46
C ASP A 283 -0.93 7.46 0.19
N LEU A 284 -2.03 7.50 -0.56
CA LEU A 284 -3.33 7.01 -0.09
C LEU A 284 -3.31 5.51 0.23
N GLN A 285 -2.67 4.68 -0.61
CA GLN A 285 -2.50 3.26 -0.31
C GLN A 285 -1.75 3.06 1.01
N ALA A 286 -0.71 3.85 1.28
CA ALA A 286 0.02 3.79 2.54
C ALA A 286 -0.78 4.32 3.75
N MET A 287 -1.61 5.36 3.56
CA MET A 287 -2.50 5.88 4.61
C MET A 287 -3.60 4.89 5.01
N THR A 288 -4.13 4.16 4.02
CA THR A 288 -5.24 3.21 4.22
C THR A 288 -4.77 1.84 4.66
N PHE A 289 -3.49 1.52 4.45
CA PHE A 289 -2.82 0.31 4.91
C PHE A 289 -1.97 0.61 6.15
N SER A 290 -2.59 0.61 7.34
CA SER A 290 -1.89 0.82 8.61
C SER A 290 -1.47 -0.52 9.23
N ASP A 291 -0.32 -1.03 8.82
CA ASP A 291 0.36 -2.15 9.48
C ASP A 291 1.01 -1.66 10.78
N GLU A 292 0.74 -2.31 11.93
CA GLU A 292 1.29 -1.92 13.24
C GLU A 292 2.83 -1.88 13.26
N SER A 293 3.52 -2.55 12.35
CA SER A 293 5.00 -2.55 12.25
C SER A 293 5.57 -1.53 11.26
N CYS A 294 4.70 -0.79 10.57
CA CYS A 294 5.05 0.25 9.62
C CYS A 294 3.94 1.32 9.59
N GLU A 295 3.69 1.94 10.75
CA GLU A 295 2.67 2.98 10.87
C GLU A 295 2.92 4.15 9.92
N TYR A 296 1.84 4.66 9.31
CA TYR A 296 1.93 5.82 8.45
C TYR A 296 2.21 7.10 9.27
N ASN A 297 3.18 7.89 8.84
CA ASN A 297 3.52 9.16 9.49
C ASN A 297 2.65 10.30 8.95
N PHE A 298 1.50 10.53 9.58
CA PHE A 298 0.58 11.62 9.24
C PHE A 298 1.13 13.03 9.52
N GLU A 299 2.15 13.20 10.36
CA GLU A 299 2.79 14.50 10.56
C GLU A 299 3.53 14.99 9.31
N SER A 300 3.88 14.06 8.41
CA SER A 300 4.51 14.37 7.13
C SER A 300 3.51 14.62 6.00
N PHE A 301 2.21 14.77 6.31
CA PHE A 301 1.16 14.98 5.30
C PHE A 301 1.49 16.17 4.39
N SER A 302 1.56 15.89 3.09
CA SER A 302 1.78 16.90 2.06
C SER A 302 0.59 16.92 1.11
N GLY A 303 -0.30 17.90 1.28
CA GLY A 303 -1.48 18.09 0.47
C GLY A 303 -2.21 19.40 0.83
N PRO A 304 -3.10 19.89 -0.06
CA PRO A 304 -3.96 21.02 0.29
C PRO A 304 -4.87 20.62 1.45
N LEU A 305 -5.12 21.55 2.38
CA LEU A 305 -6.06 21.35 3.48
C LEU A 305 -7.51 21.54 3.03
N LEU A 306 -7.75 22.42 2.05
CA LEU A 306 -9.05 22.65 1.44
C LEU A 306 -8.92 22.44 -0.07
N LEU A 307 -9.63 21.46 -0.60
CA LEU A 307 -9.70 21.14 -2.02
C LEU A 307 -10.84 21.91 -2.67
N SER A 308 -10.56 22.50 -3.84
CA SER A 308 -11.62 22.95 -4.73
C SER A 308 -12.07 21.78 -5.60
N ILE A 309 -13.36 21.44 -5.56
CA ILE A 309 -13.94 20.39 -6.41
C ILE A 309 -14.43 21.02 -7.71
N PRO A 310 -13.92 20.59 -8.89
CA PRO A 310 -14.40 21.09 -10.16
C PRO A 310 -15.91 20.87 -10.31
N PRO A 311 -16.69 21.89 -10.73
CA PRO A 311 -18.14 21.72 -10.90
C PRO A 311 -18.48 20.69 -12.00
N VAL A 312 -17.57 20.51 -12.96
CA VAL A 312 -17.65 19.51 -14.02
C VAL A 312 -16.27 18.87 -14.19
N PHE A 313 -16.24 17.55 -14.34
CA PHE A 313 -15.01 16.83 -14.67
C PHE A 313 -14.83 16.71 -16.19
N SER A 314 -13.61 16.95 -16.67
CA SER A 314 -13.24 16.79 -18.08
C SER A 314 -12.96 15.34 -18.48
N SER A 315 -12.62 14.49 -17.50
CA SER A 315 -12.27 13.09 -17.72
C SER A 315 -12.49 12.24 -16.48
N LEU A 316 -12.59 10.91 -16.66
CA LEU A 316 -12.60 9.96 -15.56
C LEU A 316 -11.32 10.00 -14.73
N THR A 317 -10.19 10.26 -15.37
CA THR A 317 -8.90 10.43 -14.69
C THR A 317 -8.93 11.60 -13.72
N GLN A 318 -9.48 12.75 -14.13
CA GLN A 318 -9.66 13.90 -13.24
C GLN A 318 -10.58 13.55 -12.06
N ALA A 319 -11.74 12.93 -12.33
CA ALA A 319 -12.67 12.52 -11.28
C ALA A 319 -12.00 11.58 -10.25
N ARG A 320 -11.24 10.58 -10.71
CA ARG A 320 -10.46 9.66 -9.87
C ARG A 320 -9.41 10.40 -9.05
N ASN A 321 -8.61 11.25 -9.67
CA ASN A 321 -7.52 11.96 -8.99
C ASN A 321 -8.09 12.89 -7.91
N THR A 322 -9.17 13.63 -8.21
CA THR A 322 -9.87 14.45 -7.21
C THR A 322 -10.42 13.61 -6.06
N LEU A 323 -11.02 12.44 -6.32
CA LEU A 323 -11.50 11.54 -5.27
C LEU A 323 -10.35 11.03 -4.38
N THR A 324 -9.20 10.72 -4.99
CA THR A 324 -7.97 10.34 -4.27
C THR A 324 -7.59 11.41 -3.26
N LEU A 325 -7.63 12.68 -3.66
CA LEU A 325 -7.28 13.80 -2.80
C LEU A 325 -8.30 14.00 -1.66
N ILE A 326 -9.60 13.87 -1.94
CA ILE A 326 -10.65 13.92 -0.90
C ILE A 326 -10.40 12.84 0.15
N PHE A 327 -10.12 11.61 -0.28
CA PHE A 327 -9.86 10.50 0.66
C PHE A 327 -8.61 10.76 1.50
N ARG A 328 -7.53 11.25 0.90
CA ARG A 328 -6.30 11.62 1.64
C ARG A 328 -6.58 12.67 2.72
N GLN A 329 -7.38 13.69 2.41
CA GLN A 329 -7.78 14.70 3.39
C GLN A 329 -8.59 14.09 4.53
N MET A 330 -9.53 13.20 4.23
CA MET A 330 -10.32 12.48 5.23
C MET A 330 -9.40 11.65 6.15
N CYS A 331 -8.46 10.88 5.60
CA CYS A 331 -7.50 10.12 6.42
C CYS A 331 -6.66 11.04 7.32
N TYR A 332 -6.29 12.23 6.85
CA TYR A 332 -5.57 13.20 7.67
C TYR A 332 -6.46 13.81 8.77
N ALA A 333 -7.72 14.14 8.47
CA ALA A 333 -8.68 14.62 9.46
C ALA A 333 -8.92 13.59 10.57
N ALA A 334 -9.10 12.32 10.21
CA ALA A 334 -9.20 11.19 11.12
C ALA A 334 -7.99 11.05 12.06
N TYR A 335 -6.78 11.27 11.54
CA TYR A 335 -5.57 11.28 12.37
C TYR A 335 -5.56 12.43 13.38
N LEU A 336 -5.96 13.64 12.96
CA LEU A 336 -6.00 14.79 13.86
C LEU A 336 -6.97 14.55 15.02
N GLU A 337 -8.11 13.94 14.75
CA GLU A 337 -9.09 13.54 15.78
C GLU A 337 -8.50 12.58 16.82
N ASP A 338 -7.93 11.44 16.39
CA ASP A 338 -7.34 10.44 17.29
C ASP A 338 -6.20 11.04 18.13
N ARG A 339 -5.36 11.87 17.52
CA ARG A 339 -4.29 12.57 18.22
C ARG A 339 -4.83 13.53 19.28
N ASP A 340 -5.89 14.26 18.95
CA ASP A 340 -6.51 15.25 19.82
C ASP A 340 -7.20 14.57 21.02
N MET A 341 -7.82 13.41 20.81
CA MET A 341 -8.37 12.57 21.88
C MET A 341 -7.27 12.02 22.82
N ARG A 342 -6.12 11.59 22.28
CA ARG A 342 -5.04 10.96 23.08
C ARG A 342 -4.17 11.97 23.84
N THR A 343 -4.03 13.19 23.34
CA THR A 343 -3.16 14.22 23.92
C THR A 343 -3.88 15.56 24.00
N PRO A 344 -4.80 15.74 24.98
CA PRO A 344 -5.39 17.04 25.27
C PRO A 344 -4.27 17.96 25.78
N SER A 345 -3.65 18.74 24.89
CA SER A 345 -2.52 19.59 25.25
C SER A 345 -3.01 20.81 26.04
N VAL A 346 -2.57 20.93 27.29
CA VAL A 346 -2.86 22.08 28.17
C VAL A 346 -2.11 23.35 27.73
N ASP A 347 -1.00 23.23 26.96
CA ASP A 347 -0.04 24.34 26.77
C ASP A 347 0.32 24.69 25.31
N LYS A 348 -0.46 24.28 24.31
CA LYS A 348 -0.27 24.77 22.94
C LYS A 348 -1.51 25.50 22.47
N ILE A 349 -1.37 26.80 22.23
CA ILE A 349 -2.33 27.63 21.48
C ILE A 349 -2.51 26.95 20.12
N ARG A 350 -3.56 26.13 20.00
CA ARG A 350 -3.99 25.54 18.72
C ARG A 350 -4.97 26.52 18.09
N PRO A 351 -5.03 26.60 16.74
CA PRO A 351 -6.21 27.14 16.10
C PRO A 351 -7.35 26.17 16.41
N GLU A 352 -8.27 26.59 17.28
CA GLU A 352 -9.50 25.85 17.55
C GLU A 352 -10.24 25.59 16.22
N GLY A 353 -10.77 24.38 16.03
CA GLY A 353 -11.67 24.08 14.91
C GLY A 353 -11.03 23.63 13.59
N VAL A 354 -9.72 23.35 13.51
CA VAL A 354 -9.10 22.80 12.28
C VAL A 354 -9.74 21.46 11.87
N PHE A 355 -9.94 20.55 12.83
CA PHE A 355 -10.61 19.28 12.59
C PHE A 355 -12.05 19.51 12.07
N SER A 356 -12.86 20.27 12.79
CA SER A 356 -14.26 20.56 12.40
C SER A 356 -14.36 21.24 11.04
N THR A 357 -13.39 22.09 10.69
CA THR A 357 -13.30 22.70 9.35
C THR A 357 -13.03 21.65 8.28
N LEU A 358 -12.08 20.74 8.51
CA LEU A 358 -11.75 19.65 7.59
C LEU A 358 -12.88 18.64 7.46
N GLU A 359 -13.59 18.34 8.55
CA GLU A 359 -14.78 17.51 8.58
C GLU A 359 -15.87 18.06 7.66
N VAL A 360 -16.31 19.30 7.91
CA VAL A 360 -17.34 19.97 7.10
C VAL A 360 -16.89 20.07 5.65
N HIS A 361 -15.60 20.33 5.44
CA HIS A 361 -15.02 20.38 4.11
C HIS A 361 -15.08 19.02 3.40
N CYS A 362 -14.68 17.91 4.03
CA CYS A 362 -14.71 16.58 3.43
C CYS A 362 -16.15 16.17 3.08
N MET A 363 -17.11 16.44 3.96
CA MET A 363 -18.55 16.21 3.72
C MET A 363 -19.05 16.99 2.49
N THR A 364 -18.73 18.29 2.43
CA THR A 364 -19.13 19.15 1.32
C THR A 364 -18.45 18.73 0.01
N ALA A 365 -17.16 18.40 0.07
CA ALA A 365 -16.36 18.00 -1.08
C ALA A 365 -16.85 16.69 -1.70
N ILE A 366 -17.17 15.68 -0.89
CA ILE A 366 -17.69 14.40 -1.42
C ILE A 366 -19.08 14.57 -2.04
N GLU A 367 -19.94 15.42 -1.47
CA GLU A 367 -21.24 15.72 -2.08
C GLU A 367 -21.12 16.43 -3.41
N GLN A 368 -20.24 17.45 -3.49
CA GLN A 368 -19.93 18.13 -4.75
C GLN A 368 -19.35 17.15 -5.77
N TRP A 369 -18.40 16.32 -5.36
CA TRP A 369 -17.80 15.31 -6.21
C TRP A 369 -18.85 14.34 -6.77
N MET A 370 -19.78 13.85 -5.95
CA MET A 370 -20.85 12.96 -6.37
C MET A 370 -21.76 13.60 -7.42
N ARG A 371 -22.10 14.90 -7.27
CA ARG A 371 -22.88 15.65 -8.26
C ARG A 371 -22.11 15.78 -9.59
N SER A 372 -20.87 16.23 -9.53
CA SER A 372 -20.01 16.43 -10.71
C SER A 372 -19.70 15.11 -11.43
N PHE A 373 -19.48 14.03 -10.69
CA PHE A 373 -19.28 12.70 -11.25
C PHE A 373 -20.56 12.12 -11.86
N THR A 374 -21.73 12.38 -11.27
CA THR A 374 -23.02 11.97 -11.86
C THR A 374 -23.22 12.60 -13.24
N ASN A 375 -22.89 13.89 -13.37
CA ASN A 375 -22.94 14.60 -14.65
C ASN A 375 -21.97 13.97 -15.67
N LEU A 376 -20.70 13.76 -15.29
CA LEU A 376 -19.72 13.09 -16.15
C LEU A 376 -20.19 11.71 -16.59
N ARG A 377 -20.71 10.90 -15.65
CA ARG A 377 -21.22 9.56 -15.91
C ARG A 377 -22.36 9.60 -16.92
N TYR A 378 -23.32 10.52 -16.76
CA TYR A 378 -24.41 10.69 -17.70
C TYR A 378 -23.91 11.05 -19.10
N THR A 379 -22.98 12.00 -19.21
CA THR A 379 -22.38 12.39 -20.49
C THR A 379 -21.67 11.23 -21.19
N LEU A 380 -20.87 10.45 -20.45
CA LEU A 380 -20.13 9.32 -21.02
C LEU A 380 -21.04 8.15 -21.43
N LEU A 381 -22.04 7.81 -20.61
CA LEU A 381 -22.97 6.70 -20.90
C LEU A 381 -24.04 7.06 -21.93
N SER A 382 -24.30 8.35 -22.16
CA SER A 382 -25.20 8.80 -23.24
C SER A 382 -24.61 8.57 -24.63
N ASN A 383 -23.30 8.29 -24.73
CA ASN A 383 -22.68 7.91 -25.99
C ASN A 383 -23.05 6.45 -26.35
N PRO A 384 -23.82 6.20 -27.42
CA PRO A 384 -24.24 4.84 -27.82
C PRO A 384 -23.08 3.94 -28.26
N SER A 385 -21.89 4.50 -28.48
CA SER A 385 -20.67 3.77 -28.86
C SER A 385 -19.67 3.60 -27.71
N VAL A 386 -20.10 3.82 -26.45
CA VAL A 386 -19.22 3.68 -25.30
C VAL A 386 -18.70 2.25 -25.17
N ASP A 387 -17.39 2.10 -25.08
CA ASP A 387 -16.74 0.80 -25.01
C ASP A 387 -16.92 0.14 -23.61
N PRO A 388 -16.96 -1.20 -23.52
CA PRO A 388 -17.11 -1.91 -22.25
C PRO A 388 -16.01 -1.60 -21.22
N THR A 389 -14.82 -1.24 -21.68
CA THR A 389 -13.69 -0.85 -20.82
C THR A 389 -13.94 0.49 -20.11
N THR A 390 -14.52 1.46 -20.81
CA THR A 390 -14.94 2.75 -20.26
C THR A 390 -16.09 2.57 -19.27
N ILE A 391 -17.07 1.72 -19.57
CA ILE A 391 -18.15 1.38 -18.61
C ILE A 391 -17.54 0.79 -17.33
N SER A 392 -16.60 -0.14 -17.45
CA SER A 392 -15.91 -0.73 -16.30
C SER A 392 -15.11 0.29 -15.49
N ALA A 393 -14.48 1.26 -16.14
CA ALA A 393 -13.78 2.37 -15.49
C ALA A 393 -14.74 3.27 -14.71
N ILE A 394 -15.87 3.65 -15.32
CA ILE A 394 -16.95 4.44 -14.70
C ILE A 394 -17.45 3.72 -13.44
N THR A 395 -17.76 2.43 -13.56
CA THR A 395 -18.28 1.62 -12.45
C THR A 395 -17.28 1.55 -11.30
N ARG A 396 -15.98 1.39 -11.56
CA ARG A 396 -14.94 1.39 -10.51
C ARG A 396 -14.82 2.72 -9.78
N VAL A 397 -14.89 3.84 -10.50
CA VAL A 397 -14.88 5.18 -9.87
C VAL A 397 -16.16 5.41 -9.06
N ALA A 398 -17.30 4.93 -9.56
CA ALA A 398 -18.57 4.99 -8.83
C ALA A 398 -18.51 4.20 -7.52
N ILE A 399 -18.02 2.96 -7.56
CA ILE A 399 -17.85 2.11 -6.36
C ILE A 399 -16.96 2.83 -5.34
N TRP A 400 -15.82 3.37 -5.79
CA TRP A 400 -14.92 4.08 -4.89
C TRP A 400 -15.54 5.35 -4.31
N GLY A 401 -16.29 6.10 -5.11
CA GLY A 401 -17.03 7.28 -4.66
C GLY A 401 -18.06 6.94 -3.58
N LEU A 402 -18.86 5.88 -3.80
CA LEU A 402 -19.86 5.39 -2.85
C LEU A 402 -19.21 4.94 -1.53
N THR A 403 -18.14 4.16 -1.59
CA THR A 403 -17.44 3.73 -0.38
C THR A 403 -16.77 4.90 0.35
N THR A 404 -16.20 5.86 -0.39
CA THR A 404 -15.60 7.06 0.21
C THR A 404 -16.66 7.91 0.90
N GLN A 405 -17.83 8.08 0.26
CA GLN A 405 -18.96 8.78 0.85
C GLN A 405 -19.47 8.07 2.11
N SER A 406 -19.57 6.73 2.09
CA SER A 406 -19.93 5.96 3.27
C SER A 406 -18.93 6.18 4.41
N ILE A 407 -17.63 6.13 4.14
CA ILE A 407 -16.60 6.32 5.17
C ILE A 407 -16.68 7.73 5.74
N ILE A 408 -16.74 8.75 4.90
CA ILE A 408 -16.86 10.16 5.34
C ILE A 408 -18.12 10.35 6.19
N LYS A 409 -19.27 9.86 5.73
CA LYS A 409 -20.54 9.98 6.46
C LYS A 409 -20.57 9.20 7.76
N SER A 410 -19.86 8.09 7.88
CA SER A 410 -19.91 7.28 9.10
C SER A 410 -18.81 7.67 10.09
N TRP A 411 -17.62 8.06 9.61
CA TRP A 411 -16.48 8.47 10.44
C TRP A 411 -16.76 9.76 11.21
N PHE A 412 -17.19 10.83 10.52
CA PHE A 412 -17.36 12.13 11.18
C PHE A 412 -18.51 12.17 12.20
N PHE A 413 -19.44 11.21 12.14
CA PHE A 413 -20.50 11.05 13.12
C PHE A 413 -20.08 10.25 14.38
N GLU A 414 -18.87 9.66 14.41
CA GLU A 414 -18.35 8.94 15.60
C GLU A 414 -18.18 9.84 16.85
N HIS A 415 -18.19 11.17 16.68
CA HIS A 415 -18.26 12.15 17.76
C HIS A 415 -19.45 11.95 18.72
N THR A 416 -20.47 11.20 18.30
CA THR A 416 -21.69 10.97 19.09
C THR A 416 -21.86 9.54 19.62
N ARG A 417 -20.86 8.66 19.51
CA ARG A 417 -20.95 7.23 19.97
C ARG A 417 -22.09 6.42 19.33
N PHE A 418 -22.70 6.92 18.25
CA PHE A 418 -23.71 6.16 17.50
C PHE A 418 -23.03 5.21 16.52
N ILE A 419 -22.72 4.03 17.03
CA ILE A 419 -22.39 2.80 16.31
C ILE A 419 -23.31 2.51 15.09
N ASP A 420 -24.52 3.08 15.09
CA ASP A 420 -25.54 2.95 14.05
C ASP A 420 -25.27 3.84 12.81
N CYS A 421 -24.26 4.73 12.85
CA CYS A 421 -23.93 5.59 11.72
C CYS A 421 -23.50 4.80 10.46
N TRP A 422 -22.93 3.62 10.65
CA TRP A 422 -22.60 2.71 9.55
C TRP A 422 -23.85 2.09 8.92
N ASP A 423 -24.89 1.83 9.71
CA ASP A 423 -26.17 1.30 9.20
C ASP A 423 -26.92 2.34 8.36
N SER A 424 -26.72 3.64 8.65
CA SER A 424 -27.23 4.72 7.80
C SER A 424 -26.61 4.77 6.39
N SER A 425 -25.43 4.17 6.23
CA SER A 425 -24.72 4.05 4.94
C SER A 425 -24.99 2.73 4.22
N PHE A 426 -25.89 1.88 4.74
CA PHE A 426 -26.18 0.55 4.18
C PHE A 426 -26.50 0.59 2.68
N ASP A 427 -27.37 1.50 2.24
CA ASP A 427 -27.75 1.59 0.83
C ASP A 427 -26.58 1.94 -0.09
N LEU A 428 -25.63 2.77 0.39
CA LEU A 428 -24.42 3.12 -0.37
C LEU A 428 -23.51 1.89 -0.52
N LEU A 429 -23.27 1.17 0.58
CA LEU A 429 -22.43 -0.02 0.61
C LEU A 429 -23.02 -1.19 -0.18
N LYS A 430 -24.34 -1.37 -0.08
CA LYS A 430 -25.10 -2.34 -0.89
C LYS A 430 -24.99 -1.99 -2.38
N THR A 431 -25.24 -0.74 -2.76
CA THR A 431 -25.13 -0.30 -4.16
C THR A 431 -23.70 -0.51 -4.68
N ALA A 432 -22.68 -0.26 -3.87
CA ALA A 432 -21.30 -0.54 -4.23
C ALA A 432 -21.06 -2.05 -4.48
N LEU A 433 -21.56 -2.95 -3.62
CA LEU A 433 -21.50 -4.40 -3.85
C LEU A 433 -22.26 -4.83 -5.11
N ASP A 434 -23.46 -4.31 -5.33
CA ASP A 434 -24.26 -4.63 -6.52
C ASP A 434 -23.53 -4.20 -7.81
N LEU A 435 -22.90 -3.02 -7.81
CA LEU A 435 -22.07 -2.55 -8.92
C LEU A 435 -20.83 -3.42 -9.16
N ILE A 436 -20.24 -3.98 -8.10
CA ILE A 436 -19.07 -4.85 -8.22
C ILE A 436 -19.40 -6.09 -9.04
N GLU A 437 -20.57 -6.68 -8.84
CA GLU A 437 -21.02 -7.88 -9.58
C GLU A 437 -21.27 -7.60 -11.07
N THR A 438 -21.51 -6.34 -11.46
CA THR A 438 -21.66 -5.96 -12.87
C THR A 438 -20.33 -5.89 -13.63
N LEU A 439 -19.18 -5.90 -12.95
CA LEU A 439 -17.88 -5.79 -13.61
C LEU A 439 -17.50 -7.08 -14.38
N PRO A 440 -16.80 -6.97 -15.52
CA PRO A 440 -16.38 -8.14 -16.29
C PRO A 440 -15.53 -9.12 -15.48
N GLY A 441 -15.81 -10.41 -15.64
CA GLY A 441 -15.16 -11.50 -14.89
C GLY A 441 -15.75 -11.77 -13.50
N ASN A 442 -16.83 -11.07 -13.12
CA ASN A 442 -17.58 -11.33 -11.89
C ASN A 442 -18.96 -11.99 -12.15
N THR A 443 -19.41 -12.01 -13.41
CA THR A 443 -20.69 -12.60 -13.85
C THR A 443 -20.63 -14.09 -14.14
N ASP A 444 -19.46 -14.73 -13.98
CA ASP A 444 -19.39 -16.18 -14.10
C ASP A 444 -20.05 -16.78 -12.86
N HIS A 445 -21.24 -17.37 -13.07
CA HIS A 445 -21.83 -18.40 -12.23
C HIS A 445 -20.87 -19.59 -12.11
N THR A 446 -19.71 -19.37 -11.51
CA THR A 446 -18.83 -20.45 -11.07
C THR A 446 -19.66 -21.21 -10.04
N PRO A 447 -20.03 -22.46 -10.33
CA PRO A 447 -20.69 -23.31 -9.35
C PRO A 447 -19.83 -23.34 -8.08
N ALA A 448 -20.43 -23.54 -6.91
CA ALA A 448 -19.65 -23.67 -5.66
C ALA A 448 -18.48 -24.68 -5.82
N ASP A 449 -18.70 -25.72 -6.63
CA ASP A 449 -17.71 -26.76 -6.99
C ASP A 449 -16.49 -26.27 -7.78
N ALA A 450 -16.54 -25.08 -8.41
CA ALA A 450 -15.46 -24.50 -9.21
C ALA A 450 -14.62 -23.45 -8.46
N LEU A 451 -14.96 -23.15 -7.20
CA LEU A 451 -14.15 -22.27 -6.38
C LEU A 451 -12.81 -22.97 -6.08
N PRO A 452 -11.65 -22.35 -6.43
CA PRO A 452 -10.38 -22.99 -6.17
C PRO A 452 -10.24 -23.20 -4.66
N ARG A 453 -10.09 -24.47 -4.25
CA ARG A 453 -9.73 -24.83 -2.87
C ARG A 453 -8.47 -24.08 -2.46
N TYR A 454 -8.30 -23.83 -1.16
CA TYR A 454 -7.21 -23.03 -0.56
C TYR A 454 -5.83 -23.20 -1.22
N ASN A 455 -5.50 -24.40 -1.72
CA ASN A 455 -4.17 -24.79 -2.17
C ASN A 455 -3.86 -24.78 -3.67
N THR A 456 -4.77 -24.43 -4.60
CA THR A 456 -4.55 -24.77 -6.03
C THR A 456 -4.48 -23.62 -7.06
N ALA A 457 -4.89 -22.38 -6.75
CA ALA A 457 -4.89 -21.28 -7.73
C ALA A 457 -3.85 -20.18 -7.43
N ALA A 458 -3.16 -19.71 -8.48
CA ALA A 458 -2.17 -18.65 -8.41
C ALA A 458 -2.80 -17.28 -8.10
N VAL A 459 -2.11 -16.48 -7.28
CA VAL A 459 -2.53 -15.12 -6.92
C VAL A 459 -2.14 -14.17 -8.04
N SER A 460 -3.08 -13.37 -8.53
CA SER A 460 -2.81 -12.32 -9.52
C SER A 460 -2.36 -11.05 -8.81
N PHE A 461 -1.29 -10.40 -9.26
CA PHE A 461 -0.78 -9.20 -8.60
C PHE A 461 -0.98 -7.99 -9.51
N ILE A 462 -1.42 -6.88 -8.92
CA ILE A 462 -1.48 -5.57 -9.56
C ILE A 462 -0.30 -4.78 -8.99
N PRO A 463 0.87 -4.80 -9.67
CA PRO A 463 2.08 -4.19 -9.15
C PRO A 463 2.08 -2.66 -9.21
N ILE A 464 1.18 -2.06 -9.99
CA ILE A 464 1.04 -0.61 -10.15
C ILE A 464 -0.22 -0.20 -9.38
N PRO A 465 -0.16 0.81 -8.50
CA PRO A 465 -1.30 1.20 -7.69
C PRO A 465 -2.52 1.54 -8.55
N SER A 466 -3.64 0.92 -8.21
CA SER A 466 -4.94 1.16 -8.83
C SER A 466 -5.97 1.60 -7.78
N ILE A 467 -7.19 1.95 -8.22
CA ILE A 467 -8.32 2.10 -7.31
C ILE A 467 -8.62 0.71 -6.75
N SER A 468 -8.17 0.45 -5.51
CA SER A 468 -8.28 -0.86 -4.88
C SER A 468 -9.75 -1.21 -4.65
N LEU A 469 -10.31 -1.99 -5.58
CA LEU A 469 -11.63 -2.57 -5.46
C LEU A 469 -11.72 -3.50 -4.23
N GLN A 470 -10.59 -4.06 -3.84
CA GLN A 470 -10.41 -4.91 -2.67
C GLN A 470 -10.70 -4.16 -1.39
N ALA A 471 -10.05 -3.01 -1.18
CA ALA A 471 -10.30 -2.16 -0.02
C ALA A 471 -11.78 -1.73 0.06
N ALA A 472 -12.41 -1.43 -1.08
CA ALA A 472 -13.84 -1.11 -1.14
C ALA A 472 -14.73 -2.29 -0.72
N VAL A 473 -14.46 -3.50 -1.23
CA VAL A 473 -15.23 -4.70 -0.85
C VAL A 473 -15.00 -5.04 0.62
N PHE A 474 -13.76 -5.02 1.08
CA PHE A 474 -13.43 -5.23 2.49
C PHE A 474 -14.23 -4.26 3.35
N HIS A 475 -14.25 -2.98 2.99
CA HIS A 475 -15.03 -1.95 3.67
C HIS A 475 -16.52 -2.27 3.73
N CYS A 476 -17.14 -2.56 2.59
CA CYS A 476 -18.53 -3.02 2.52
C CYS A 476 -18.77 -4.24 3.44
N THR A 477 -17.87 -5.22 3.40
CA THR A 477 -18.02 -6.50 4.08
C THR A 477 -18.02 -6.37 5.60
N HIS A 478 -17.05 -5.64 6.18
CA HIS A 478 -16.93 -5.58 7.63
C HIS A 478 -17.80 -4.50 8.29
N ARG A 479 -18.29 -3.51 7.51
CA ARG A 479 -19.11 -2.40 8.06
C ARG A 479 -20.60 -2.62 7.91
N MET A 480 -21.09 -3.25 6.84
CA MET A 480 -22.50 -3.66 6.80
C MET A 480 -22.74 -4.73 7.86
N ARG A 481 -23.86 -4.71 8.58
CA ARG A 481 -24.28 -5.76 9.53
C ARG A 481 -25.27 -6.77 8.99
N ASP A 482 -25.67 -6.62 7.72
CA ASP A 482 -26.52 -7.58 7.06
C ASP A 482 -25.76 -8.89 6.75
N PRO A 483 -26.20 -10.03 7.30
CA PRO A 483 -25.49 -11.29 7.18
C PRO A 483 -25.29 -11.78 5.73
N TYR A 484 -26.27 -11.54 4.85
CA TYR A 484 -26.22 -11.98 3.46
C TYR A 484 -25.19 -11.16 2.66
N HIS A 485 -25.22 -9.83 2.79
CA HIS A 485 -24.27 -8.95 2.10
C HIS A 485 -22.83 -9.13 2.59
N ARG A 486 -22.64 -9.43 3.89
CA ARG A 486 -21.35 -9.84 4.47
C ARG A 486 -20.75 -11.05 3.73
N ARG A 487 -21.55 -12.10 3.56
CA ARG A 487 -21.12 -13.34 2.90
C ARG A 487 -20.87 -13.14 1.41
N ARG A 488 -21.66 -12.29 0.74
CA ARG A 488 -21.40 -11.84 -0.65
C ARG A 488 -20.01 -11.19 -0.77
N GLY A 489 -19.69 -10.27 0.14
CA GLY A 489 -18.39 -9.61 0.17
C GLY A 489 -17.21 -10.58 0.41
N ILE A 490 -17.34 -11.48 1.38
CA ILE A 490 -16.33 -12.53 1.61
C ILE A 490 -16.17 -13.40 0.35
N ARG A 491 -17.26 -13.90 -0.22
CA ARG A 491 -17.23 -14.73 -1.44
C ARG A 491 -16.49 -14.04 -2.56
N TYR A 492 -16.77 -12.76 -2.80
CA TYR A 492 -16.10 -11.96 -3.81
C TYR A 492 -14.58 -11.91 -3.57
N LEU A 493 -14.16 -11.58 -2.35
CA LEU A 493 -12.75 -11.49 -1.99
C LEU A 493 -12.03 -12.84 -2.15
N LEU A 494 -12.68 -13.95 -1.76
CA LEU A 494 -12.14 -15.31 -1.93
C LEU A 494 -12.00 -15.71 -3.41
N GLN A 495 -12.94 -15.29 -4.27
CA GLN A 495 -12.94 -15.60 -5.71
C GLN A 495 -11.82 -14.89 -6.46
N ARG A 496 -11.53 -13.63 -6.13
CA ARG A 496 -10.61 -12.80 -6.92
C ARG A 496 -9.17 -13.29 -6.83
N ARG A 497 -8.71 -13.74 -5.66
CA ARG A 497 -7.30 -14.12 -5.40
C ARG A 497 -6.31 -13.13 -6.03
N VAL A 498 -6.54 -11.85 -5.80
CA VAL A 498 -5.70 -10.76 -6.31
C VAL A 498 -4.99 -10.09 -5.14
N ARG A 499 -3.84 -9.48 -5.41
CA ARG A 499 -3.18 -8.53 -4.52
C ARG A 499 -2.96 -7.20 -5.23
N ASP A 500 -3.57 -6.12 -4.73
CA ASP A 500 -3.43 -4.76 -5.26
C ASP A 500 -2.52 -3.92 -4.35
N GLY A 501 -1.25 -3.80 -4.77
CA GLY A 501 -0.21 -3.18 -3.95
C GLY A 501 -0.04 -3.88 -2.59
N VAL A 502 -0.51 -3.21 -1.54
CA VAL A 502 -0.44 -3.68 -0.14
C VAL A 502 -1.65 -4.53 0.27
N TRP A 503 -2.76 -4.44 -0.46
CA TRP A 503 -4.02 -5.13 -0.17
C TRP A 503 -4.03 -6.53 -0.77
N ASP A 504 -4.40 -7.54 0.03
CA ASP A 504 -4.50 -8.94 -0.38
C ASP A 504 -5.93 -9.42 -0.17
N SER A 505 -6.64 -9.72 -1.27
CA SER A 505 -8.06 -10.09 -1.19
C SER A 505 -8.34 -11.30 -0.29
N PHE A 506 -7.43 -12.27 -0.23
CA PHE A 506 -7.65 -13.44 0.61
C PHE A 506 -7.40 -13.13 2.08
N GLY A 507 -6.32 -12.39 2.38
CA GLY A 507 -6.06 -11.86 3.71
C GLY A 507 -7.22 -11.01 4.23
N GLU A 508 -7.74 -10.12 3.39
CA GLU A 508 -8.92 -9.29 3.68
C GLU A 508 -10.16 -10.13 3.97
N ALA A 509 -10.47 -11.15 3.14
CA ALA A 509 -11.62 -12.04 3.35
C ALA A 509 -11.54 -12.72 4.72
N ARG A 510 -10.33 -13.18 5.08
CA ARG A 510 -10.05 -13.88 6.32
C ARG A 510 -10.16 -12.97 7.54
N VAL A 511 -9.65 -11.75 7.45
CA VAL A 511 -9.83 -10.75 8.52
C VAL A 511 -11.29 -10.36 8.67
N ALA A 512 -12.00 -10.13 7.56
CA ALA A 512 -13.43 -9.82 7.56
C ALA A 512 -14.26 -10.96 8.18
N ALA A 513 -13.94 -12.20 7.85
CA ALA A 513 -14.59 -13.37 8.42
C ALA A 513 -14.43 -13.45 9.95
N GLU A 514 -13.26 -13.09 10.48
CA GLU A 514 -13.05 -13.05 11.93
C GLU A 514 -13.82 -11.93 12.62
N ILE A 515 -13.98 -10.77 11.98
CA ILE A 515 -14.85 -9.68 12.46
C ILE A 515 -16.29 -10.19 12.54
N ILE A 516 -16.78 -10.79 11.45
CA ILE A 516 -18.15 -11.29 11.35
C ILE A 516 -18.40 -12.42 12.35
N LYS A 517 -17.43 -13.32 12.53
CA LYS A 517 -17.50 -14.41 13.52
C LYS A 517 -17.68 -13.88 14.94
N PHE A 518 -16.93 -12.81 15.27
CA PHE A 518 -17.05 -12.15 16.57
C PHE A 518 -18.40 -11.44 16.73
N GLU A 519 -18.81 -10.64 15.75
CA GLU A 519 -20.04 -9.86 15.82
C GLU A 519 -21.31 -10.74 15.85
N GLU A 520 -21.39 -11.74 14.97
CA GLU A 520 -22.53 -12.64 14.85
C GLU A 520 -22.53 -13.77 15.90
N GLY A 521 -21.50 -13.85 16.76
CA GLY A 521 -21.43 -14.88 17.82
C GLY A 521 -21.24 -16.30 17.32
N LEU A 522 -20.55 -16.47 16.19
CA LEU A 522 -20.24 -17.78 15.63
C LEU A 522 -19.14 -18.48 16.48
N PRO A 523 -19.10 -19.83 16.51
CA PRO A 523 -18.09 -20.58 17.29
C PRO A 523 -16.66 -20.21 16.90
N GLU A 524 -15.71 -20.24 17.84
CA GLU A 524 -14.33 -19.80 17.56
C GLU A 524 -13.59 -20.65 16.52
N ASP A 525 -13.89 -21.95 16.48
CA ASP A 525 -13.37 -22.96 15.56
C ASP A 525 -14.08 -22.94 14.20
N TYR A 526 -15.09 -22.09 14.04
CA TYR A 526 -15.84 -21.94 12.80
C TYR A 526 -15.02 -21.23 11.71
N ASP A 527 -14.81 -21.90 10.58
CA ASP A 527 -14.18 -21.29 9.39
C ASP A 527 -15.27 -20.83 8.42
N LEU A 528 -15.74 -19.58 8.62
CA LEU A 528 -16.76 -18.96 7.77
C LEU A 528 -16.34 -18.87 6.30
N CYS A 529 -15.05 -18.66 6.02
CA CYS A 529 -14.57 -18.65 4.65
C CYS A 529 -14.72 -20.03 3.99
N GLN A 530 -14.32 -21.10 4.67
CA GLN A 530 -14.46 -22.48 4.17
C GLN A 530 -15.94 -22.86 3.99
N ASP A 531 -16.80 -22.48 4.93
CA ASP A 531 -18.23 -22.74 4.83
C ASP A 531 -18.88 -22.06 3.61
N ILE A 532 -18.54 -20.80 3.33
CA ILE A 532 -19.01 -20.10 2.12
C ILE A 532 -18.52 -20.80 0.84
N LEU A 533 -17.29 -21.35 0.86
CA LEU A 533 -16.75 -22.08 -0.28
C LEU A 533 -17.47 -23.42 -0.50
N ASP A 534 -17.78 -24.15 0.57
CA ASP A 534 -18.37 -25.49 0.50
C ASP A 534 -19.89 -25.45 0.27
N ASN A 535 -20.60 -24.53 0.93
CA ASN A 535 -22.07 -24.50 0.96
C ASN A 535 -22.69 -23.33 0.18
N GLY A 536 -21.86 -22.44 -0.38
CA GLY A 536 -22.35 -21.25 -1.09
C GLY A 536 -22.96 -20.20 -0.15
N LEU A 537 -23.68 -19.22 -0.71
CA LEU A 537 -24.28 -18.13 0.09
C LEU A 537 -25.54 -18.58 0.85
N GLU A 538 -26.37 -19.44 0.25
CA GLU A 538 -27.65 -19.87 0.82
C GLU A 538 -27.51 -21.01 1.82
N GLY A 539 -26.48 -21.85 1.69
CA GLY A 539 -26.20 -22.96 2.61
C GLY A 539 -25.23 -22.60 3.74
N CYS A 540 -24.64 -21.39 3.71
CA CYS A 540 -23.72 -20.91 4.72
C CYS A 540 -24.44 -20.73 6.06
N ARG A 541 -23.82 -21.16 7.17
CA ARG A 541 -24.40 -20.98 8.50
C ARG A 541 -24.53 -19.50 8.83
N MET A 542 -25.71 -19.16 9.33
CA MET A 542 -26.05 -17.83 9.80
C MET A 542 -25.97 -17.84 11.34
N GLY A 543 -25.12 -17.00 11.91
CA GLY A 543 -25.07 -16.80 13.37
C GLY A 543 -26.24 -15.94 13.85
N VAL A 544 -26.63 -14.98 13.00
CA VAL A 544 -27.79 -14.10 13.16
C VAL A 544 -28.60 -14.08 11.85
N SER A 545 -29.90 -13.84 11.94
CA SER A 545 -30.84 -13.86 10.81
C SER A 545 -30.94 -12.51 10.09
N CYS A 546 -30.75 -11.40 10.81
CA CYS A 546 -30.75 -10.03 10.27
C CYS A 546 -29.79 -9.10 11.02
N LYS A 547 -29.60 -7.89 10.52
CA LYS A 547 -28.64 -6.92 11.09
C LYS A 547 -29.03 -6.43 12.49
N GLU A 548 -30.33 -6.36 12.78
CA GLU A 548 -30.88 -5.90 14.06
C GLU A 548 -30.57 -6.84 15.23
N GLU A 549 -30.17 -8.09 14.93
CA GLU A 549 -29.81 -9.10 15.92
C GLU A 549 -28.35 -9.03 16.38
N VAL A 550 -27.50 -8.22 15.74
CA VAL A 550 -26.08 -8.08 16.13
C VAL A 550 -25.96 -7.18 17.37
N PRO A 551 -25.63 -7.72 18.57
CA PRO A 551 -25.62 -6.94 19.80
C PRO A 551 -24.55 -5.85 19.81
N GLN A 552 -24.86 -4.67 20.35
CA GLN A 552 -23.98 -3.50 20.35
C GLN A 552 -22.62 -3.78 21.01
N GLU A 553 -22.58 -4.56 22.08
CA GLU A 553 -21.36 -4.96 22.79
C GLU A 553 -20.40 -5.81 21.94
N ARG A 554 -20.90 -6.42 20.86
CA ARG A 554 -20.08 -7.21 19.94
C ARG A 554 -19.57 -6.40 18.76
N HIS A 555 -19.98 -5.15 18.59
CA HIS A 555 -19.57 -4.37 17.43
C HIS A 555 -18.06 -4.07 17.45
N VAL A 556 -17.43 -4.24 16.31
CA VAL A 556 -16.02 -3.93 16.10
C VAL A 556 -15.89 -2.49 15.62
N LEU A 557 -15.27 -1.64 16.43
CA LEU A 557 -15.03 -0.23 16.09
C LEU A 557 -13.88 -0.10 15.09
N ASN A 558 -12.76 -0.76 15.38
CA ASN A 558 -11.55 -0.69 14.56
C ASN A 558 -10.79 -2.02 14.56
N VAL A 559 -9.99 -2.23 13.52
CA VAL A 559 -9.20 -3.44 13.31
C VAL A 559 -7.75 -3.03 13.12
N HIS A 560 -6.88 -3.57 13.97
CA HIS A 560 -5.44 -3.37 13.84
C HIS A 560 -4.82 -4.65 13.31
N THR A 561 -3.94 -4.52 12.32
CA THR A 561 -3.32 -5.66 11.66
C THR A 561 -1.82 -5.52 11.55
N LYS A 562 -1.13 -6.66 11.49
CA LYS A 562 0.28 -6.78 11.13
C LYS A 562 0.44 -7.92 10.15
N VAL A 563 0.97 -7.61 8.97
CA VAL A 563 0.98 -8.50 7.82
C VAL A 563 2.36 -9.09 7.61
N PHE A 564 2.42 -10.42 7.57
CA PHE A 564 3.63 -11.19 7.32
C PHE A 564 3.50 -11.95 6.00
N ILE A 565 3.77 -11.28 4.89
CA ILE A 565 3.59 -11.82 3.52
C ILE A 565 4.37 -13.12 3.30
N ALA A 566 5.64 -13.16 3.73
CA ALA A 566 6.48 -14.35 3.57
C ALA A 566 5.93 -15.58 4.32
N GLU A 567 5.12 -15.35 5.36
CA GLU A 567 4.48 -16.38 6.16
C GLU A 567 3.01 -16.60 5.77
N SER A 568 2.48 -15.80 4.83
CA SER A 568 1.05 -15.77 4.48
C SER A 568 0.15 -15.67 5.71
N ARG A 569 0.54 -14.79 6.65
CA ARG A 569 -0.07 -14.62 7.96
C ARG A 569 -0.43 -13.16 8.22
N VAL A 570 -1.63 -12.92 8.75
CA VAL A 570 -2.03 -11.63 9.33
C VAL A 570 -2.24 -11.84 10.82
N GLU A 571 -1.53 -11.08 11.64
CA GLU A 571 -1.84 -10.90 13.06
C GLU A 571 -2.85 -9.76 13.17
N TYR A 572 -3.89 -9.92 13.98
CA TYR A 572 -4.94 -8.92 14.16
C TYR A 572 -5.44 -8.81 15.60
N ARG A 573 -6.04 -7.68 15.91
CA ARG A 573 -6.85 -7.43 17.12
C ARG A 573 -7.96 -6.44 16.81
N PHE A 574 -9.05 -6.52 17.56
CA PHE A 574 -10.23 -5.67 17.42
C PHE A 574 -10.29 -4.66 18.56
N LEU A 575 -10.71 -3.44 18.26
CA LEU A 575 -11.18 -2.47 19.24
C LEU A 575 -12.69 -2.65 19.40
N LYS A 576 -13.14 -2.96 20.61
CA LYS A 576 -14.56 -3.13 20.94
C LYS A 576 -15.20 -1.80 21.37
N THR A 577 -16.52 -1.82 21.53
CA THR A 577 -17.32 -0.67 21.98
C THR A 577 -17.00 -0.19 23.40
N ASP A 578 -16.46 -1.06 24.25
CA ASP A 578 -15.95 -0.72 25.59
C ASP A 578 -14.55 -0.10 25.58
N MET A 579 -14.01 0.24 24.40
CA MET A 579 -12.67 0.77 24.18
C MET A 579 -11.54 -0.19 24.59
N THR A 580 -11.83 -1.48 24.75
CA THR A 580 -10.82 -2.51 25.01
C THR A 580 -10.39 -3.21 23.72
N TYR A 581 -9.15 -3.69 23.73
CA TYR A 581 -8.63 -4.52 22.65
C TYR A 581 -8.86 -6.00 22.94
N THR A 582 -9.22 -6.77 21.91
CA THR A 582 -9.15 -8.22 21.97
C THR A 582 -7.70 -8.71 22.01
N GLU A 583 -7.53 -9.97 22.44
CA GLU A 583 -6.24 -10.65 22.34
C GLU A 583 -5.77 -10.73 20.89
N ARG A 584 -4.46 -10.66 20.70
CA ARG A 584 -3.85 -10.80 19.37
C ARG A 584 -4.06 -12.21 18.86
N ARG A 585 -4.63 -12.31 17.66
CA ARG A 585 -4.89 -13.57 16.97
C ARG A 585 -4.20 -13.58 15.62
N ASN A 586 -4.01 -14.77 15.07
CA ASN A 586 -3.36 -14.98 13.79
C ASN A 586 -4.33 -15.67 12.84
N VAL A 587 -4.43 -15.17 11.62
CA VAL A 587 -5.04 -15.90 10.50
C VAL A 587 -4.04 -16.09 9.39
N TYR A 588 -4.05 -17.30 8.82
CA TYR A 588 -3.25 -17.64 7.65
C TYR A 588 -4.14 -17.62 6.41
N PHE A 589 -3.62 -17.05 5.32
CA PHE A 589 -4.37 -16.83 4.09
C PHE A 589 -3.85 -17.64 2.89
N TYR A 590 -2.64 -18.23 2.96
CA TYR A 590 -2.17 -19.22 2.00
C TYR A 590 -1.41 -20.36 2.70
N GLY A 591 -1.78 -21.61 2.40
CA GLY A 591 -0.97 -22.80 2.65
C GLY A 591 -0.31 -22.94 4.03
N LYS A 592 -1.12 -23.28 5.04
CA LYS A 592 -0.76 -24.22 6.12
C LYS A 592 -2.06 -24.70 6.72
N ASP A 593 -2.29 -26.01 6.65
CA ASP A 593 -3.38 -26.67 7.36
C ASP A 593 -3.51 -26.09 8.78
N SER A 594 -4.71 -25.61 9.09
CA SER A 594 -5.21 -25.32 10.43
C SER A 594 -5.20 -26.55 11.37
N ARG A 595 -4.62 -27.68 10.93
CA ARG A 595 -4.56 -28.96 11.65
C ARG A 595 -3.33 -29.15 12.54
N ASN A 596 -2.36 -28.25 12.54
CA ASN A 596 -1.26 -28.28 13.52
C ASN A 596 -1.53 -27.35 14.72
N ARG A 597 -2.76 -27.39 15.25
CA ARG A 597 -3.03 -27.07 16.65
C ARG A 597 -2.87 -28.37 17.44
N ALA A 598 -1.65 -28.65 17.88
CA ALA A 598 -1.34 -29.64 18.90
C ALA A 598 -0.53 -28.95 19.99
#